data_AF-A0A838U4D6-F1
#
_entry.id   AF-A0A838U4D6-F1
#
_cell.length_a   1.000
_cell.length_b   1.000
_cell.length_c   1.000
_cell.angle_alpha   90.00
_cell.angle_beta   90.00
_cell.angle_gamma   90.00
#
_symmetry.space_group_name_H-M   'P 1'
#
loop_
_entity.id
_entity.type
_entity.pdbx_description
1 polymer ?
#
loop_
_entity_poly.entity_id
_entity_poly.type
_entity_poly.pdbx_seq_one_letter_code
_entity_poly.pdbx_strand_id
1 'polypeptide(L)'
;MNQLDNNIIYELHKLCSVILPEKTTWSIDEIYNQLFQDPKYEKQETTEILKKQLKSLEGKEAVIFVDGFNSINLVEPKLLELVDIPRQNDKS
;
A
#
# COMPACT_ATOMS: atom_id res chain seq x y z
N MET A 1 -12.29 -8.16 -5.18
CA MET A 1 -10.86 -7.78 -5.06
C MET A 1 -10.02 -9.02 -5.28
N ASN A 2 -8.92 -8.93 -6.05
CA ASN A 2 -7.97 -10.03 -6.16
C ASN A 2 -7.17 -10.13 -4.84
N GLN A 3 -6.74 -11.32 -4.43
CA GLN A 3 -5.95 -11.53 -3.19
C GLN A 3 -4.68 -10.64 -3.14
N LEU A 4 -4.11 -10.31 -4.31
CA LEU A 4 -2.97 -9.40 -4.43
C LEU A 4 -3.31 -7.96 -4.02
N ASP A 5 -4.51 -7.47 -4.35
CA ASP A 5 -4.93 -6.10 -4.04
C ASP A 5 -5.07 -5.92 -2.52
N ASN A 6 -5.72 -6.89 -1.85
CA ASN A 6 -5.86 -6.87 -0.40
C ASN A 6 -4.50 -6.99 0.31
N ASN A 7 -3.56 -7.75 -0.27
CA ASN A 7 -2.22 -7.88 0.26
C ASN A 7 -1.45 -6.54 0.18
N ILE A 8 -1.55 -5.82 -0.94
CA ILE A 8 -0.87 -4.52 -1.10
C ILE A 8 -1.41 -3.48 -0.11
N ILE A 9 -2.73 -3.38 0.08
CA ILE A 9 -3.32 -2.41 1.02
C ILE A 9 -2.86 -2.69 2.46
N TYR A 10 -2.84 -3.97 2.85
CA TYR A 10 -2.38 -4.38 4.17
C TYR A 10 -0.89 -4.09 4.40
N GLU A 11 -0.05 -4.36 3.41
CA GLU A 11 1.38 -4.05 3.49
C GLU A 11 1.65 -2.53 3.50
N LEU A 12 0.87 -1.74 2.75
CA LEU A 12 0.92 -0.27 2.84
C LEU A 12 0.50 0.24 4.22
N HIS A 13 -0.55 -0.33 4.82
CA HIS A 13 -0.96 -0.02 6.18
C HIS A 13 0.17 -0.34 7.17
N LYS A 14 0.83 -1.50 7.08
CA LYS A 14 1.98 -1.84 7.92
C LYS A 14 3.12 -0.84 7.78
N LEU A 15 3.37 -0.33 6.58
CA LEU A 15 4.45 0.63 6.36
C LEU A 15 4.29 1.88 7.20
N CYS A 16 3.07 2.44 7.26
CA CYS A 16 2.78 3.66 7.99
C CYS A 16 2.32 3.45 9.45
N SER A 17 1.99 2.23 9.88
CA SER A 17 1.55 1.95 11.27
C SER A 17 2.59 1.20 12.10
N VAL A 18 3.40 0.33 11.49
CA VAL A 18 4.29 -0.60 12.21
C VAL A 18 5.76 -0.37 11.86
N ILE A 19 6.08 -0.21 10.58
CA ILE A 19 7.47 -0.20 10.11
C ILE A 19 8.11 1.17 10.33
N LEU A 20 7.50 2.24 9.82
CA LEU A 20 8.01 3.61 9.97
C LEU A 20 6.84 4.60 10.18
N PRO A 21 6.21 4.62 11.37
CA PRO A 21 5.05 5.48 11.63
C PRO A 21 5.40 6.97 11.60
N GLU A 22 6.66 7.33 11.83
CA GLU A 22 7.12 8.73 11.74
C GLU A 22 7.35 9.20 10.30
N LYS A 23 7.43 8.27 9.34
CA LYS A 23 7.64 8.59 7.92
C LYS A 23 6.29 8.78 7.24
N THR A 24 5.97 10.04 7.02
CA THR A 24 4.70 10.45 6.40
C THR A 24 4.73 10.39 4.87
N THR A 25 5.92 10.49 4.26
CA THR A 25 6.09 10.56 2.79
C THR A 25 7.04 9.48 2.28
N TRP A 26 6.60 8.81 1.22
CA TRP A 26 7.24 7.68 0.57
C TRP A 26 7.38 7.91 -0.93
N SER A 27 8.44 7.39 -1.53
CA SER A 27 8.56 7.28 -2.98
C SER A 27 8.08 5.91 -3.45
N ILE A 28 7.73 5.80 -4.74
CA ILE A 28 7.31 4.50 -5.29
C ILE A 28 8.42 3.44 -5.26
N ASP A 29 9.68 3.82 -5.41
CA ASP A 29 10.81 2.89 -5.28
C ASP A 29 10.95 2.39 -3.84
N GLU A 30 10.75 3.26 -2.84
CA GLU A 30 10.75 2.82 -1.43
C GLU A 30 9.61 1.84 -1.14
N ILE A 31 8.40 2.15 -1.60
CA ILE A 31 7.24 1.27 -1.45
C ILE A 31 7.52 -0.08 -2.16
N TYR A 32 8.01 -0.04 -3.40
CA TYR A 32 8.38 -1.25 -4.14
C TYR A 32 9.39 -2.10 -3.38
N ASN A 33 10.48 -1.50 -2.91
CA ASN A 33 11.54 -2.21 -2.20
C ASN A 33 11.08 -2.81 -0.86
N GLN A 34 10.05 -2.23 -0.23
CA GLN A 34 9.49 -2.77 1.01
C GLN A 34 8.52 -3.91 0.76
N LEU A 35 7.62 -3.79 -0.23
CA LEU A 35 6.62 -4.82 -0.52
C LEU A 35 7.19 -5.99 -1.33
N PHE A 36 8.16 -5.74 -2.20
CA PHE A 36 8.68 -6.69 -3.17
C PHE A 36 10.19 -6.88 -2.98
N GLN A 37 10.56 -7.51 -1.85
CA GLN A 37 11.94 -7.87 -1.55
C GLN A 37 12.40 -9.16 -2.26
N ASP A 38 11.47 -9.91 -2.84
CA ASP A 38 11.77 -11.18 -3.48
C ASP A 38 12.25 -10.95 -4.93
N PRO A 39 13.43 -11.47 -5.31
CA PRO A 39 14.00 -11.28 -6.64
C PRO A 39 13.16 -11.89 -7.78
N LYS A 40 12.11 -12.66 -7.47
CA LYS A 40 11.17 -13.20 -8.46
C LYS A 40 10.29 -12.14 -9.12
N TYR A 41 10.18 -10.94 -8.54
CA TYR A 41 9.35 -9.86 -9.09
C TYR A 41 10.15 -9.05 -10.12
N GLU A 42 9.68 -9.04 -11.36
CA GLU A 42 10.24 -8.16 -12.38
C GLU A 42 9.88 -6.70 -12.02
N LYS A 43 10.90 -5.87 -11.79
CA LYS A 43 10.74 -4.52 -11.25
C LYS A 43 9.79 -3.67 -12.11
N GLN A 44 9.89 -3.76 -13.43
CA GLN A 44 9.13 -2.91 -14.33
C GLN A 44 7.63 -3.24 -14.30
N GLU A 45 7.27 -4.50 -14.52
CA GLU A 45 5.86 -4.96 -14.50
C GLU A 45 5.21 -4.72 -13.13
N THR A 46 5.92 -5.08 -12.06
CA THR A 46 5.40 -4.96 -10.69
C THR A 46 5.22 -3.50 -10.28
N THR A 47 6.13 -2.61 -10.71
CA THR A 47 5.98 -1.16 -10.48
C THR A 47 4.75 -0.61 -11.20
N GLU A 48 4.46 -1.07 -12.43
CA GLU A 48 3.24 -0.64 -13.14
C GLU A 48 1.96 -1.08 -12.42
N ILE A 49 1.94 -2.32 -11.89
CA ILE A 49 0.83 -2.82 -11.06
C ILE A 49 0.69 -1.95 -9.81
N LEU A 50 1.79 -1.68 -9.11
CA LEU A 50 1.80 -0.84 -7.91
C LEU A 50 1.29 0.58 -8.22
N LYS A 51 1.69 1.19 -9.33
CA LYS A 51 1.18 2.51 -9.77
C LYS A 51 -0.33 2.51 -9.96
N LYS A 52 -0.88 1.47 -10.60
CA LYS A 52 -2.33 1.32 -10.81
C LYS A 52 -3.07 1.19 -9.47
N GLN A 53 -2.52 0.43 -8.53
CA GLN A 53 -3.10 0.26 -7.20
C GLN A 53 -3.07 1.57 -6.40
N LEU A 54 -1.93 2.25 -6.36
CA LEU A 54 -1.81 3.54 -5.66
C LEU A 54 -2.78 4.58 -6.22
N LYS A 55 -2.99 4.64 -7.54
CA LYS A 55 -4.02 5.49 -8.15
C LYS A 55 -5.45 5.09 -7.76
N SER A 56 -5.73 3.80 -7.64
CA SER A 56 -7.03 3.32 -7.14
C SER A 56 -7.25 3.73 -5.68
N LEU A 57 -6.19 3.75 -4.87
CA LEU A 57 -6.22 4.18 -3.47
C LEU A 57 -6.30 5.69 -3.32
N GLU A 58 -5.74 6.47 -4.24
CA GLU A 58 -5.93 7.91 -4.30
C GLU A 58 -7.40 8.28 -4.45
N GLY A 59 -8.12 7.60 -5.35
CA GLY A 59 -9.57 7.79 -5.51
C GLY A 59 -10.40 7.42 -4.27
N LYS A 60 -9.80 6.76 -3.28
CA LYS A 60 -10.39 6.39 -1.98
C LYS A 60 -9.80 7.17 -0.81
N GLU A 61 -9.01 8.21 -1.09
CA GLU A 61 -8.34 9.06 -0.11
C GLU A 61 -7.35 8.32 0.80
N ALA A 62 -6.96 7.10 0.44
CA ALA A 62 -6.01 6.27 1.20
C ALA A 62 -4.55 6.56 0.86
N VAL A 63 -4.33 7.22 -0.27
CA VAL A 63 -3.04 7.66 -0.77
C VAL A 63 -3.18 9.10 -1.25
N ILE A 64 -2.20 9.95 -0.96
CA ILE A 64 -2.15 11.32 -1.47
C ILE A 64 -0.83 11.50 -2.23
N PHE A 65 -0.90 11.81 -3.52
CA PHE A 65 0.29 12.15 -4.30
C PHE A 65 0.64 13.63 -4.11
N VAL A 66 1.78 13.91 -3.46
CA VAL A 66 2.30 15.26 -3.23
C VAL A 66 3.14 15.73 -4.41
N ASP A 67 3.98 14.85 -4.95
CA ASP A 67 4.78 15.06 -6.16
C ASP A 67 4.72 13.81 -7.05
N GLY A 68 3.52 13.51 -7.54
CA GLY A 68 3.26 12.27 -8.28
C GLY A 68 3.75 11.04 -7.52
N PHE A 69 4.49 10.16 -8.21
CA PHE A 69 5.03 8.93 -7.60
C PHE A 69 6.35 9.13 -6.84
N ASN A 70 6.90 10.35 -6.80
CA ASN A 70 8.13 10.65 -6.05
C ASN A 70 7.85 10.93 -4.57
N SER A 71 6.65 11.43 -4.26
CA SER A 71 6.23 11.75 -2.89
C SER A 71 4.77 11.40 -2.69
N ILE A 72 4.56 10.37 -1.89
CA ILE A 72 3.31 9.66 -1.67
C ILE A 72 3.07 9.63 -0.16
N ASN A 73 1.97 10.23 0.29
CA ASN A 73 1.54 10.10 1.67
C ASN A 73 0.56 8.95 1.80
N LEU A 74 0.82 8.07 2.75
CA LEU A 74 -0.06 6.97 3.11
C LEU A 74 -1.00 7.43 4.23
N VAL A 75 -2.30 7.29 4.02
CA VAL A 75 -3.30 7.69 5.01
C VAL A 75 -3.74 6.45 5.78
N GLU A 76 -3.04 6.17 6.87
CA GLU A 76 -3.26 5.00 7.73
C GLU A 76 -4.75 4.70 8.02
N PRO A 77 -5.57 5.65 8.53
CA PRO A 77 -6.96 5.33 8.87
C PRO A 77 -7.77 4.88 7.64
N LYS A 78 -7.52 5.49 6.48
CA LYS A 78 -8.17 5.11 5.22
C LYS A 78 -7.67 3.78 4.68
N LEU A 79 -6.38 3.50 4.81
CA LEU A 79 -5.85 2.19 4.47
C LEU A 79 -6.47 1.11 5.37
N LEU A 80 -6.58 1.34 6.68
CA LEU A 80 -7.21 0.40 7.61
C LEU A 80 -8.69 0.14 7.29
N GLU A 81 -9.45 1.17 6.89
CA GLU A 81 -10.84 1.03 6.44
C GLU A 81 -10.96 0.15 5.17
N LEU A 82 -9.93 0.16 4.32
CA LEU A 82 -9.89 -0.57 3.05
C LEU A 82 -9.20 -1.92 3.14
N VAL A 83 -8.44 -2.18 4.20
CA VAL A 83 -8.00 -3.53 4.54
C VAL A 83 -9.28 -4.29 4.85
N ASP A 84 -9.69 -5.15 3.90
CA ASP A 84 -10.69 -6.17 4.15
C ASP A 84 -10.07 -7.14 5.15
N ILE A 85 -10.13 -6.80 6.44
CA ILE A 85 -9.83 -7.72 7.51
C ILE A 85 -10.83 -8.84 7.25
N PRO A 86 -10.42 -10.07 6.87
CA PRO A 86 -11.37 -11.16 6.95
C PRO A 86 -11.81 -11.11 8.41
N ARG A 87 -13.07 -10.71 8.65
CA ARG A 87 -13.66 -10.74 9.98
C ARG A 87 -13.32 -12.13 10.46
N GLN A 88 -12.36 -12.23 11.40
CA GLN A 88 -12.28 -13.42 12.22
C GLN A 88 -13.64 -13.41 12.86
N ASN A 89 -14.49 -14.27 12.31
CA ASN A 89 -15.83 -14.47 12.77
C ASN A 89 -15.61 -15.13 14.12
N ASP A 90 -15.40 -14.31 15.14
CA ASP A 90 -15.39 -14.68 16.54
C ASP A 90 -16.84 -15.11 16.83
N LYS A 91 -17.17 -16.32 16.37
CA LYS A 91 -18.29 -17.07 16.88
C LYS A 91 -17.85 -17.57 18.25
N SER A 92 -18.19 -16.75 19.25
CA SER A 92 -18.47 -17.22 20.60
C SER A 92 -19.43 -18.42 20.59
#